data_AF-A0AAE4YGU4-F1
#
_entry.id   AF-A0AAE4YGU4-F1
#
_cell.length_a   1.000
_cell.length_b   1.000
_cell.length_c   1.000
_cell.angle_alpha   90.00
_cell.angle_beta   90.00
_cell.angle_gamma   90.00
#
_symmetry.space_group_name_H-M   'P 1'
#
loop_
_entity.id
_entity.type
_entity.pdbx_description
1 polymer ?
#
loop_
_entity_poly.entity_id
_entity_poly.type
_entity_poly.pdbx_seq_one_letter_code
_entity_poly.pdbx_strand_id
1 'polypeptide(L)'
;MEPADPVMPHRPFASLIEKVRAALKTSSLQDVLHDNPMLLDLIVFAEQTVPKNRHLDINDFLSQIEALSKATPAPPALRKAPLLDPWCAVIDQGCPVLIGVVEGHPFLRLAGRMRSSPLFQVSRGQGWARTWSRFYRLSHYDHGLRDKWISRGGIREDAMLIRLED
;
A
#
# COMPACT_ATOMS: atom_id res chain seq x y z
N MET A 1 -6.42 8.01 -27.08
CA MET A 1 -7.33 7.52 -26.02
C MET A 1 -6.45 7.30 -24.82
N GLU A 2 -6.43 8.26 -23.90
CA GLU A 2 -5.70 8.11 -22.63
C GLU A 2 -6.20 6.85 -21.91
N PRO A 3 -5.33 5.96 -21.41
CA PRO A 3 -5.77 4.84 -20.59
C PRO A 3 -6.49 5.41 -19.36
N ALA A 4 -7.76 5.03 -19.17
CA ALA A 4 -8.51 5.47 -18.01
C ALA A 4 -7.78 5.05 -16.73
N ASP A 5 -7.51 6.01 -15.83
CA ASP A 5 -6.89 5.75 -14.54
C ASP A 5 -7.71 4.70 -13.74
N PRO A 6 -7.06 3.78 -13.02
CA PRO A 6 -7.75 2.76 -12.24
C PRO A 6 -8.49 3.38 -11.05
N VAL A 7 -9.78 3.06 -10.92
CA VAL A 7 -10.54 3.24 -9.68
C VAL A 7 -10.32 2.00 -8.83
N MET A 8 -9.76 2.17 -7.63
CA MET A 8 -9.45 1.05 -6.73
C MET A 8 -10.36 1.11 -5.50
N PRO A 9 -10.91 -0.02 -5.02
CA PRO A 9 -11.73 -0.03 -3.82
C PRO A 9 -10.92 0.39 -2.58
N HIS A 10 -11.61 0.85 -1.53
CA HIS A 10 -11.00 1.23 -0.25
C HIS A 10 -10.13 0.13 0.40
N ARG A 11 -10.27 -1.14 -0.02
CA ARG A 11 -9.52 -2.33 0.46
C ARG A 11 -8.91 -3.09 -0.73
N PRO A 12 -7.81 -2.59 -1.31
CA PRO A 12 -7.21 -3.14 -2.54
C PRO A 12 -6.84 -4.63 -2.51
N PHE A 13 -6.52 -5.17 -1.32
CA PHE A 13 -6.04 -6.56 -1.20
C PHE A 13 -7.12 -7.57 -0.80
N ALA A 14 -8.35 -7.15 -0.49
CA ALA A 14 -9.38 -8.06 0.01
C ALA A 14 -9.70 -9.20 -0.99
N SER A 15 -9.80 -8.88 -2.28
CA SER A 15 -10.08 -9.88 -3.33
C SER A 15 -8.85 -10.71 -3.72
N LEU A 16 -7.64 -10.17 -3.52
CA LEU A 16 -6.40 -10.88 -3.82
C LEU A 16 -6.20 -12.07 -2.88
N ILE A 17 -6.44 -11.88 -1.58
CA ILE A 17 -6.27 -12.94 -0.57
C ILE A 17 -7.11 -14.17 -0.94
N GLU A 18 -8.39 -13.97 -1.28
CA GLU A 18 -9.28 -15.06 -1.65
C GLU A 18 -8.82 -15.79 -2.91
N LYS A 19 -8.39 -15.03 -3.93
CA LYS A 19 -7.84 -15.60 -5.18
C LYS A 19 -6.60 -16.44 -4.91
N VAL A 20 -5.69 -15.95 -4.08
CA VAL A 20 -4.44 -16.64 -3.74
C VAL A 20 -4.71 -17.89 -2.93
N ARG A 21 -5.57 -17.81 -1.91
CA ARG A 21 -6.00 -19.00 -1.14
C ARG A 21 -6.66 -20.04 -2.03
N ALA A 22 -7.48 -19.63 -3.00
CA ALA A 22 -8.09 -20.55 -3.96
C ALA A 22 -7.05 -21.18 -4.88
N ALA A 23 -6.12 -20.39 -5.43
CA ALA A 23 -5.10 -20.88 -6.34
C ALA A 23 -4.15 -21.89 -5.67
N LEU A 24 -3.72 -21.62 -4.43
CA LEU A 24 -2.86 -22.51 -3.63
C LEU A 24 -3.49 -23.88 -3.32
N LYS A 25 -4.81 -24.06 -3.50
CA LYS A 25 -5.46 -25.39 -3.39
C LYS A 25 -5.16 -26.28 -4.59
N THR A 26 -4.76 -25.71 -5.71
CA THR A 26 -4.66 -26.40 -7.02
C THR A 26 -3.31 -26.22 -7.72
N SER A 27 -2.50 -25.25 -7.28
CA SER A 27 -1.24 -24.86 -7.90
C SER A 27 -0.13 -24.73 -6.85
N SER A 28 1.13 -24.84 -7.27
CA SER A 28 2.26 -24.62 -6.38
C SER A 28 2.38 -23.14 -5.99
N LEU A 29 3.10 -22.83 -4.90
CA LEU A 29 3.39 -21.45 -4.53
C LEU A 29 4.17 -20.73 -5.64
N GLN A 30 5.12 -21.41 -6.30
CA GLN A 30 5.88 -20.84 -7.40
C GLN A 30 4.99 -20.38 -8.55
N ASP A 31 4.00 -21.18 -8.94
CA ASP A 31 3.05 -20.82 -10.01
C ASP A 31 2.20 -19.61 -9.62
N VAL A 32 1.70 -19.61 -8.38
CA VAL A 32 0.90 -18.49 -7.86
C VAL A 32 1.71 -17.19 -7.82
N LEU A 33 2.99 -17.25 -7.43
CA LEU A 33 3.86 -16.07 -7.39
C LEU A 33 4.19 -15.56 -8.80
N HIS A 34 4.41 -16.47 -9.75
CA HIS A 34 4.62 -16.11 -11.15
C HIS A 34 3.42 -15.33 -11.72
N ASP A 35 2.21 -15.79 -11.43
CA ASP A 35 0.98 -15.18 -11.94
C ASP A 35 0.56 -13.92 -11.16
N ASN A 36 1.19 -13.65 -10.01
CA ASN A 36 0.86 -12.52 -9.13
C ASN A 36 2.15 -11.78 -8.70
N PRO A 37 2.79 -11.00 -9.60
CA PRO A 37 4.04 -10.31 -9.30
C PRO A 37 3.94 -9.35 -8.11
N MET A 38 2.78 -8.72 -7.88
CA MET A 38 2.52 -7.89 -6.69
C MET A 38 2.64 -8.69 -5.37
N LEU A 39 2.37 -10.00 -5.40
CA LEU A 39 2.53 -10.84 -4.21
C LEU A 39 3.99 -11.02 -3.84
N LEU A 40 4.88 -11.11 -4.84
CA LEU A 40 6.30 -11.23 -4.62
C LEU A 40 6.85 -9.98 -3.91
N ASP A 41 6.45 -8.79 -4.36
CA ASP A 41 6.82 -7.53 -3.69
C ASP A 41 6.33 -7.48 -2.25
N LEU A 42 5.09 -7.91 -2.00
CA LEU A 42 4.54 -8.00 -0.65
C LEU A 42 5.32 -8.98 0.23
N ILE A 43 5.73 -10.13 -0.31
CA ILE A 43 6.57 -11.11 0.40
C ILE A 43 7.91 -10.50 0.75
N VAL A 44 8.56 -9.80 -0.19
CA VAL A 44 9.83 -9.11 0.08
C VAL A 44 9.67 -8.08 1.20
N PHE A 45 8.58 -7.31 1.21
CA PHE A 45 8.27 -6.40 2.33
C PHE A 45 8.02 -7.16 3.64
N ALA A 46 7.34 -8.31 3.58
CA ALA A 46 7.07 -9.13 4.76
C ALA A 46 8.36 -9.70 5.35
N GLU A 47 9.23 -10.29 4.55
CA GLU A 47 10.50 -10.86 4.98
C GLU A 47 11.40 -9.84 5.66
N GLN A 48 11.41 -8.59 5.17
CA GLN A 48 12.14 -7.49 5.83
C GLN A 48 11.61 -7.16 7.23
N THR A 49 10.37 -7.55 7.54
CA THR A 49 9.73 -7.35 8.85
C THR A 49 9.74 -8.60 9.74
N VAL A 50 10.06 -9.77 9.18
CA VAL A 50 10.18 -11.01 9.94
C VAL A 50 11.54 -11.04 10.66
N PRO A 51 11.61 -11.40 11.95
CA PRO A 51 12.88 -11.59 12.64
C PRO A 51 13.74 -12.63 11.91
N LYS A 52 15.06 -12.38 11.79
CA LYS A 52 16.01 -13.23 11.03
C LYS A 52 15.99 -14.74 11.35
N ASN A 53 15.38 -15.14 12.46
CA ASN A 53 15.32 -16.52 12.93
C ASN A 53 13.96 -17.20 12.65
N ARG A 54 13.09 -16.58 11.85
CA ARG A 54 11.77 -17.12 11.49
C ARG A 54 11.63 -17.16 9.97
N HIS A 55 11.16 -18.28 9.45
CA HIS A 55 10.73 -18.36 8.06
C HIS A 55 9.31 -17.79 7.93
N LEU A 56 9.06 -17.07 6.84
CA LEU A 56 7.72 -16.64 6.50
C LEU A 56 6.91 -17.87 6.06
N ASP A 57 5.94 -18.28 6.89
CA ASP A 57 4.94 -19.25 6.48
C ASP A 57 3.89 -18.56 5.60
N ILE A 58 3.48 -19.21 4.50
CA ILE A 58 2.54 -18.62 3.55
C ILE A 58 1.17 -18.37 4.18
N ASN A 59 0.71 -19.21 5.10
CA ASN A 59 -0.57 -18.99 5.78
C ASN A 59 -0.47 -17.87 6.81
N ASP A 60 0.65 -17.75 7.53
CA ASP A 60 0.93 -16.60 8.40
C ASP A 60 0.93 -15.30 7.60
N PHE A 61 1.61 -15.28 6.44
CA PHE A 61 1.65 -14.14 5.53
C PHE A 61 0.25 -13.74 5.02
N LEU A 62 -0.53 -14.70 4.52
CA LEU A 62 -1.88 -14.44 4.03
C LEU A 62 -2.80 -13.93 5.15
N SER A 63 -2.67 -14.50 6.35
CA SER A 63 -3.43 -14.06 7.53
C SER A 63 -3.02 -12.64 7.95
N GLN A 64 -1.74 -12.28 7.82
CA GLN A 64 -1.25 -10.92 8.08
C GLN A 64 -1.81 -9.91 7.07
N ILE A 65 -1.78 -10.23 5.77
CA ILE A 65 -2.38 -9.38 4.71
C ILE A 65 -3.87 -9.18 4.97
N GLU A 66 -4.57 -10.25 5.36
CA GLU A 66 -5.99 -10.22 5.67
C GLU A 66 -6.29 -9.32 6.88
N ALA A 67 -5.53 -9.47 7.97
CA ALA A 67 -5.64 -8.61 9.14
C ALA A 67 -5.40 -7.14 8.79
N LEU A 68 -4.35 -6.84 8.01
CA LEU A 68 -4.04 -5.48 7.56
C LEU A 68 -5.14 -4.89 6.66
N SER A 69 -5.74 -5.70 5.79
CA SER A 69 -6.83 -5.28 4.88
C SER A 69 -8.14 -4.95 5.60
N LYS A 70 -8.28 -5.37 6.86
CA LYS A 70 -9.45 -5.15 7.70
C LYS A 70 -9.18 -4.14 8.84
N ALA A 71 -7.91 -3.78 9.07
CA ALA A 71 -7.50 -3.00 10.22
C ALA A 71 -7.93 -1.53 10.09
N THR A 72 -8.76 -1.07 11.02
CA THR A 72 -9.10 0.35 11.21
C THR A 72 -8.31 0.94 12.37
N PRO A 73 -7.91 2.21 12.32
CA PRO A 73 -7.12 2.80 13.39
C PRO A 73 -7.99 3.07 14.63
N ALA A 74 -7.46 2.77 15.82
CA ALA A 74 -8.04 3.29 17.06
C ALA A 74 -7.80 4.82 17.14
N PRO A 75 -8.75 5.64 17.63
CA PRO A 75 -8.62 7.10 17.62
C PRO A 75 -7.34 7.64 18.28
N PRO A 76 -6.87 7.11 19.44
CA PRO A 76 -5.62 7.56 20.04
C PRO A 76 -4.39 7.21 19.19
N ALA A 77 -4.41 6.07 18.51
CA ALA A 77 -3.32 5.65 17.62
C ALA A 77 -3.28 6.51 16.36
N LEU A 78 -4.44 6.87 15.79
CA LEU A 78 -4.51 7.73 14.62
C LEU A 78 -3.94 9.13 14.90
N ARG A 79 -4.25 9.72 16.06
CA ARG A 79 -3.72 11.04 16.44
C ARG A 79 -2.19 11.10 16.47
N LYS A 80 -1.53 9.98 16.81
CA LYS A 80 -0.06 9.85 16.84
C LYS A 80 0.53 9.41 15.49
N ALA A 81 -0.30 9.09 14.51
CA ALA A 81 0.17 8.64 13.21
C ALA A 81 0.81 9.80 12.42
N PRO A 82 1.80 9.51 11.55
CA PRO A 82 2.38 10.50 10.65
C PRO A 82 1.31 11.14 9.75
N LEU A 83 1.49 12.41 9.44
CA LEU A 83 0.62 13.16 8.53
C LEU A 83 1.16 13.08 7.12
N LEU A 84 0.28 12.86 6.16
CA LEU A 84 0.54 12.97 4.72
C LEU A 84 -0.19 14.19 4.14
N ASP A 85 0.60 15.17 3.70
CA ASP A 85 0.11 16.45 3.15
C ASP A 85 1.16 17.14 2.24
N PRO A 86 0.94 17.26 0.91
CA PRO A 86 -0.16 16.66 0.15
C PRO A 86 0.08 15.17 -0.10
N TRP A 87 -0.93 14.46 -0.57
CA TRP A 87 -0.84 13.03 -0.89
C TRP A 87 -1.72 12.60 -2.06
N CYS A 88 -1.36 11.48 -2.71
CA CYS A 88 -2.26 10.69 -3.53
C CYS A 88 -1.90 9.20 -3.47
N ALA A 89 -2.79 8.35 -3.97
CA ALA A 89 -2.56 6.92 -4.12
C ALA A 89 -2.22 6.62 -5.59
N VAL A 90 -1.25 5.73 -5.82
CA VAL A 90 -0.85 5.30 -7.16
C VAL A 90 -0.59 3.79 -7.17
N ILE A 91 -0.73 3.17 -8.34
CA ILE A 91 -0.14 1.86 -8.62
C ILE A 91 1.24 2.11 -9.20
N ASP A 92 2.28 1.79 -8.45
CA ASP A 92 3.68 1.89 -8.89
C ASP A 92 4.32 0.51 -8.76
N GLN A 93 4.91 0.01 -9.86
CA GLN A 93 5.41 -1.37 -9.96
C GLN A 93 4.33 -2.43 -9.65
N GLY A 94 3.09 -2.19 -10.08
CA GLY A 94 1.97 -3.12 -9.82
C GLY A 94 1.48 -3.13 -8.37
N CYS A 95 2.11 -2.36 -7.47
CA CYS A 95 1.72 -2.26 -6.07
C CYS A 95 0.97 -0.94 -5.79
N PRO A 96 -0.21 -0.99 -5.12
CA PRO A 96 -0.84 0.23 -4.63
C PRO A 96 0.00 0.83 -3.50
N VAL A 97 0.37 2.10 -3.60
CA VAL A 97 1.16 2.83 -2.61
C VAL A 97 0.62 4.25 -2.43
N LEU A 98 1.00 4.90 -1.32
CA LEU A 98 0.83 6.33 -1.11
C LEU A 98 2.12 7.05 -1.50
N ILE A 99 1.95 8.17 -2.18
CA ILE A 99 3.00 9.16 -2.38
C ILE A 99 2.58 10.49 -1.76
N GLY A 100 3.53 11.25 -1.23
CA GLY A 100 3.21 12.46 -0.49
C GLY A 100 4.38 13.09 0.23
N VAL A 101 4.11 14.17 0.93
CA VAL A 101 5.04 14.72 1.93
C VAL A 101 4.58 14.27 3.30
N VAL A 102 5.51 13.71 4.08
CA VAL A 102 5.22 13.16 5.39
C VAL A 102 5.85 13.95 6.52
N GLU A 103 5.07 14.16 7.57
CA GLU A 103 5.50 14.79 8.81
C GLU A 103 5.31 13.86 10.01
N GLY A 104 6.19 13.98 11.00
CA GLY A 104 6.15 13.15 12.21
C GLY A 104 6.48 11.67 11.97
N HIS A 105 7.14 11.34 10.85
CA HIS A 105 7.57 9.98 10.57
C HIS A 105 8.77 9.61 11.46
N PRO A 106 8.73 8.49 12.23
CA PRO A 106 9.78 8.16 13.20
C PRO A 106 11.20 8.06 12.64
N PHE A 107 11.32 7.74 11.35
CA PHE A 107 12.60 7.57 10.66
C PHE A 107 12.97 8.72 9.72
N LEU A 108 12.04 9.64 9.42
CA LEU A 108 12.30 10.80 8.57
C LEU A 108 12.22 12.05 9.47
N ARG A 109 13.38 12.56 9.86
CA ARG A 109 13.52 13.66 10.84
C ARG A 109 12.95 15.00 10.37
N LEU A 110 12.70 15.17 9.07
CA LEU A 110 12.16 16.38 8.48
C LEU A 110 10.99 16.02 7.55
N ALA A 111 10.10 16.98 7.32
CA ALA A 111 9.05 16.87 6.30
C ALA A 111 9.70 16.43 4.98
N GLY A 112 9.34 15.23 4.52
CA GLY A 112 10.07 14.55 3.46
C GLY A 112 9.13 13.93 2.45
N ARG A 113 9.55 13.87 1.19
CA ARG A 113 8.83 13.08 0.20
C ARG A 113 8.89 11.61 0.60
N MET A 114 7.75 10.93 0.62
CA MET A 114 7.67 9.50 0.90
C MET A 114 6.89 8.75 -0.16
N ARG A 115 7.42 7.58 -0.52
CA ARG A 115 6.68 6.49 -1.15
C ARG A 115 6.44 5.46 -0.05
N SER A 116 5.20 5.12 0.22
CA SER A 116 4.89 4.17 1.28
C SER A 116 5.21 2.73 0.87
N SER A 117 5.25 1.85 1.86
CA SER A 117 5.00 0.42 1.66
C SER A 117 3.60 0.19 1.07
N PRO A 118 3.25 -1.03 0.62
CA PRO A 118 1.95 -1.32 0.02
C PRO A 118 0.76 -0.83 0.86
N LEU A 119 -0.22 -0.24 0.17
CA LEU A 119 -1.43 0.38 0.70
C LEU A 119 -2.53 -0.68 0.84
N PHE A 120 -2.99 -0.92 2.07
CA PHE A 120 -3.99 -1.94 2.39
C PHE A 120 -5.40 -1.43 2.54
N GLN A 121 -5.54 -0.24 3.10
CA GLN A 121 -6.82 0.39 3.26
C GLN A 121 -6.68 1.91 3.18
N VAL A 122 -7.67 2.56 2.60
CA VAL A 122 -7.74 4.03 2.57
C VAL A 122 -9.17 4.48 2.74
N SER A 123 -9.38 5.45 3.61
CA SER A 123 -10.65 6.18 3.72
C SER A 123 -10.35 7.66 3.63
N ARG A 124 -10.65 8.24 2.46
CA ARG A 124 -10.44 9.65 2.18
C ARG A 124 -11.33 10.51 3.08
N GLY A 125 -12.64 10.21 3.11
CA GLY A 125 -13.60 10.92 3.96
C GLY A 125 -13.30 10.83 5.46
N GLN A 126 -12.66 9.76 5.95
CA GLN A 126 -12.24 9.65 7.35
C GLN A 126 -10.79 10.11 7.61
N GLY A 127 -10.07 10.56 6.58
CA GLY A 127 -8.74 11.14 6.71
C GLY A 127 -7.66 10.15 7.17
N TRP A 128 -7.72 8.88 6.77
CA TRP A 128 -6.69 7.90 7.15
C TRP A 128 -6.42 6.82 6.09
N ALA A 129 -5.21 6.27 6.15
CA ALA A 129 -4.82 5.08 5.39
C ALA A 129 -4.03 4.09 6.24
N ARG A 130 -4.10 2.80 5.88
CA ARG A 130 -3.31 1.69 6.42
C ARG A 130 -2.37 1.18 5.34
N THR A 131 -1.08 1.11 5.64
CA THR A 131 -0.08 0.43 4.81
C THR A 131 0.46 -0.80 5.53
N TRP A 132 1.41 -1.52 4.93
CA TRP A 132 2.11 -2.63 5.62
C TRP A 132 2.57 -2.26 7.03
N SER A 133 3.29 -1.13 7.16
CA SER A 133 3.97 -0.78 8.41
C SER A 133 3.13 0.04 9.38
N ARG A 134 2.23 0.93 8.92
CA ARG A 134 1.56 1.88 9.81
C ARG A 134 0.26 2.44 9.27
N PHE A 135 -0.43 3.18 10.14
CA PHE A 135 -1.47 4.11 9.74
C PHE A 135 -0.88 5.48 9.42
N TYR A 136 -1.55 6.22 8.54
CA TYR A 136 -1.28 7.63 8.24
C TYR A 136 -2.55 8.44 8.44
N ARG A 137 -2.39 9.68 8.90
CA ARG A 137 -3.40 10.72 8.75
C ARG A 137 -3.28 11.35 7.38
N LEU A 138 -4.41 11.60 6.74
CA LEU A 138 -4.51 12.13 5.39
C LEU A 138 -5.12 13.54 5.46
N SER A 139 -4.46 14.49 4.81
CA SER A 139 -4.93 15.87 4.66
C SER A 139 -5.27 16.13 3.20
N HIS A 140 -4.53 16.99 2.51
CA HIS A 140 -4.79 17.40 1.14
C HIS A 140 -4.53 16.28 0.12
N TYR A 141 -5.60 15.78 -0.50
CA TYR A 141 -5.51 14.90 -1.66
C TYR A 141 -5.19 15.70 -2.94
N ASP A 142 -4.00 15.50 -3.51
CA ASP A 142 -3.52 16.15 -4.75
C ASP A 142 -3.19 15.08 -5.81
N HIS A 143 -4.10 14.82 -6.74
CA HIS A 143 -3.85 13.86 -7.82
C HIS A 143 -2.75 14.31 -8.80
N GLY A 144 -2.52 15.62 -8.94
CA GLY A 144 -1.43 16.18 -9.74
C GLY A 144 -0.05 15.91 -9.13
N LEU A 145 0.00 15.37 -7.91
CA LEU A 145 1.24 14.95 -7.27
C LEU A 145 1.91 13.80 -8.04
N ARG A 146 1.16 12.90 -8.68
CA ARG A 146 1.71 11.81 -9.49
C ARG A 146 2.71 12.33 -10.53
N ASP A 147 2.29 13.28 -11.36
CA ASP A 147 3.10 13.77 -12.48
C ASP A 147 4.35 14.51 -11.97
N LYS A 148 4.22 15.26 -10.86
CA LYS A 148 5.36 15.90 -10.17
C LYS A 148 6.37 14.88 -9.63
N TRP A 149 5.93 13.67 -9.29
CA TRP A 149 6.79 12.61 -8.78
C TRP A 149 7.46 11.85 -9.92
N ILE A 150 6.74 11.57 -11.01
CA ILE A 150 7.29 11.02 -12.25
C ILE A 150 8.43 11.92 -12.76
N SER A 151 8.19 13.23 -12.88
CA SER A 151 9.17 14.18 -13.41
C SER A 151 10.45 14.31 -12.57
N ARG A 152 10.45 13.76 -11.36
CA ARG A 152 11.56 13.79 -10.39
C ARG A 152 12.18 12.41 -10.17
N GLY A 153 11.73 11.39 -10.89
CA GLY A 153 12.17 10.01 -10.74
C GLY A 153 11.78 9.37 -9.39
N GLY A 154 10.75 9.89 -8.73
CA GLY A 154 10.28 9.37 -7.43
C GLY A 154 9.39 8.14 -7.52
N ILE A 155 8.77 7.93 -8.68
CA ILE A 155 7.99 6.74 -9.10
C ILE A 155 8.22 6.52 -10.59
N ARG A 156 7.79 5.38 -11.11
CA ARG A 156 7.93 5.06 -12.53
C ARG A 156 6.99 5.90 -13.41
N GLU A 157 7.38 6.10 -14.65
CA GLU A 157 6.58 6.80 -15.67
C GLU A 157 5.25 6.08 -15.96
N ASP A 158 5.22 4.76 -15.80
CA ASP A 158 4.03 3.91 -15.97
C ASP A 158 3.13 3.86 -14.72
N ALA A 159 3.46 4.62 -13.67
CA ALA A 159 2.66 4.64 -12.45
C ALA A 159 1.26 5.20 -12.71
N MET A 160 0.23 4.45 -12.32
CA MET A 160 -1.16 4.81 -12.58
C MET A 160 -1.77 5.52 -11.37
N LEU A 161 -2.55 6.57 -11.58
CA LEU A 161 -3.24 7.25 -10.47
C LEU A 161 -4.36 6.35 -9.95
N ILE A 162 -4.46 6.19 -8.63
CA ILE A 162 -5.64 5.58 -8.02
C ILE A 162 -6.63 6.70 -7.69
N ARG A 163 -7.78 6.70 -8.38
CA ARG A 163 -8.89 7.58 -8.03
C ARG A 163 -9.65 6.99 -6.86
N LEU A 164 -9.79 7.79 -5.82
CA LEU A 164 -10.52 7.45 -4.60
C LEU A 164 -11.81 8.25 -4.59
N GLU A 165 -12.94 7.56 -4.43
CA GLU A 165 -14.24 8.19 -4.20
C GLU A 165 -14.28 8.86 -2.81
N ASP A 166 -15.15 9.87 -2.67
CA ASP A 166 -15.44 10.53 -1.39
C ASP A 166 -16.35 9.68 -0.50
#